data_AF-A0A6A5K0L8-F1
#
_entry.id   AF-A0A6A5K0L8-F1
#
_cell.length_a   1.000
_cell.length_b   1.000
_cell.length_c   1.000
_cell.angle_alpha   90.00
_cell.angle_beta   90.00
_cell.angle_gamma   90.00
#
_symmetry.space_group_name_H-M   'P 1'
#
loop_
_entity.id
_entity.type
_entity.pdbx_description
1 polymer ?
#
loop_
_entity_poly.entity_id
_entity_poly.type
_entity_poly.pdbx_seq_one_letter_code
_entity_poly.pdbx_strand_id
1 'polypeptide(L)'
;MPGRLLSTLARVAPTPSPKLDSVKPHSEGLLPPVYSYDAPRVKAKSKSEESLVMDIFNRHKHDKHTKEKDEVKNSPKVEAQGAASMNMSVESPPIVFYNSPQTSTGAIFSGQLMINVHDPYVTVEKFEMRMLAIVATKKPVAPHCPECTTQTTEIHKWEFLTHPTSLRHGPHSFPFSHLLPGHLPATTHGNLASVDYYLSAVATTSSGNITYKRNLDIKRAIFPGAEKHSIRIFPPTNLTASVKLPPVIHPIGDFPIEMRLSGIVQNKADSQTRWRLRKLNWRIEETQKFIAPACSKHMSKVGGEGKGVLHEDVRAIANEEVKSGWKTDFEKDEIDVEFQAACNVGLKPLCDMESSNGMSVKHNLIIEMVVAEEWAPLKKLSQATPTGAARVLRTQFHLVLTERSGMGIAWDEEQPPLYEDVPISPPTYVDECEFPLSSSSSRSGSFSLDS
;
A
#
# COMPACT_ATOMS: atom_id res chain seq x y z
N MET A 1 -44.40 -58.16 -16.38
CA MET A 1 -43.13 -58.60 -17.01
C MET A 1 -42.71 -57.56 -18.04
N PRO A 2 -41.47 -57.55 -18.53
CA PRO A 2 -40.18 -57.36 -17.83
C PRO A 2 -39.56 -55.99 -18.27
N GLY A 3 -38.38 -55.57 -17.84
CA GLY A 3 -37.44 -56.13 -16.88
C GLY A 3 -36.24 -55.20 -16.59
N ARG A 4 -35.69 -55.42 -15.39
CA ARG A 4 -34.32 -55.13 -14.94
C ARG A 4 -33.22 -55.22 -16.02
N LEU A 5 -32.18 -54.40 -15.83
CA LEU A 5 -30.78 -54.84 -15.96
C LEU A 5 -29.94 -54.28 -14.78
N LEU A 6 -28.76 -54.88 -14.55
CA LEU A 6 -27.88 -54.64 -13.40
C LEU A 6 -26.43 -54.44 -13.84
N SER A 7 -25.73 -53.47 -13.25
CA SER A 7 -24.33 -53.57 -12.79
C SER A 7 -23.98 -52.24 -12.09
N THR A 8 -23.46 -52.15 -10.86
CA THR A 8 -22.37 -52.86 -10.16
C THR A 8 -20.98 -52.57 -10.70
N LEU A 9 -20.32 -51.55 -10.16
CA LEU A 9 -18.87 -51.57 -9.93
C LEU A 9 -18.53 -50.70 -8.71
N ALA A 10 -17.87 -51.29 -7.72
CA ALA A 10 -17.36 -50.59 -6.55
C ALA A 10 -15.99 -51.18 -6.16
N ARG A 11 -14.99 -50.31 -5.98
CA ARG A 11 -13.73 -50.61 -5.27
C ARG A 11 -13.43 -49.39 -4.39
N VAL A 12 -13.57 -49.50 -3.07
CA VAL A 12 -12.66 -50.20 -2.11
C VAL A 12 -11.47 -49.31 -1.75
N ALA A 13 -11.49 -48.80 -0.52
CA ALA A 13 -10.34 -48.25 0.18
C ALA A 13 -9.67 -49.36 1.03
N PRO A 14 -8.35 -49.33 1.25
CA PRO A 14 -7.66 -50.32 2.07
C PRO A 14 -7.67 -49.96 3.57
N THR A 15 -8.13 -50.89 4.41
CA THR A 15 -7.93 -50.86 5.88
C THR A 15 -6.72 -51.73 6.30
N PRO A 16 -6.05 -51.43 7.43
CA PRO A 16 -4.81 -52.09 7.85
C PRO A 16 -5.03 -53.29 8.79
N SER A 17 -4.06 -54.22 8.87
CA SER A 17 -3.93 -55.28 9.89
C SER A 17 -2.62 -56.12 9.67
N PRO A 18 -2.19 -57.06 10.55
CA PRO A 18 -1.98 -56.92 12.02
C PRO A 18 -0.81 -57.78 12.63
N LYS A 19 -0.68 -57.80 13.98
CA LYS A 19 0.00 -58.82 14.87
C LYS A 19 1.56 -58.79 14.94
N LEU A 20 2.30 -59.16 16.00
CA LEU A 20 2.12 -59.59 17.44
C LEU A 20 3.48 -59.31 18.19
N ASP A 21 3.80 -59.51 19.49
CA ASP A 21 3.14 -60.02 20.73
C ASP A 21 3.85 -59.56 22.07
N SER A 22 3.44 -60.15 23.21
CA SER A 22 4.06 -60.39 24.56
C SER A 22 5.61 -60.32 24.76
N VAL A 23 6.20 -60.20 25.98
CA VAL A 23 5.91 -60.71 27.36
C VAL A 23 6.34 -59.72 28.49
N LYS A 24 5.84 -59.90 29.74
CA LYS A 24 6.18 -59.16 31.00
C LYS A 24 6.68 -60.14 32.10
N PRO A 25 7.44 -59.74 33.16
CA PRO A 25 6.98 -58.90 34.30
C PRO A 25 8.12 -57.93 34.82
N HIS A 26 8.29 -57.44 36.07
CA HIS A 26 7.60 -57.58 37.38
C HIS A 26 7.57 -56.27 38.24
N SER A 27 8.44 -56.13 39.26
CA SER A 27 8.51 -55.07 40.31
C SER A 27 9.97 -54.56 40.48
N GLU A 28 10.35 -53.54 41.28
CA GLU A 28 9.75 -52.90 42.48
C GLU A 28 10.39 -51.53 42.78
N GLY A 29 9.86 -50.73 43.73
CA GLY A 29 10.55 -49.56 44.31
C GLY A 29 9.74 -48.26 44.44
N LEU A 30 9.88 -47.54 45.57
CA LEU A 30 9.08 -46.35 45.93
C LEU A 30 9.94 -45.18 46.46
N LEU A 31 9.85 -44.02 45.79
CA LEU A 31 10.06 -42.64 46.28
C LEU A 31 11.46 -42.21 46.83
N PRO A 32 11.77 -40.89 46.88
CA PRO A 32 13.12 -40.36 47.14
C PRO A 32 13.37 -40.03 48.62
N PRO A 33 14.59 -39.57 49.00
CA PRO A 33 14.67 -38.16 49.46
C PRO A 33 16.03 -37.42 49.33
N VAL A 34 15.95 -36.10 49.60
CA VAL A 34 16.94 -35.22 50.28
C VAL A 34 18.19 -34.67 49.55
N TYR A 35 18.48 -33.41 49.90
CA TYR A 35 19.64 -32.58 49.51
C TYR A 35 20.91 -32.92 50.33
N SER A 36 22.08 -32.56 49.80
CA SER A 36 23.22 -32.11 50.62
C SER A 36 23.75 -30.76 50.12
N TYR A 37 24.46 -30.04 50.99
CA TYR A 37 24.92 -28.66 50.80
C TYR A 37 26.42 -28.64 51.15
N ASP A 38 27.27 -28.02 50.33
CA ASP A 38 28.60 -27.56 50.77
C ASP A 38 29.23 -26.55 49.80
N ALA A 39 29.93 -25.55 50.34
CA ALA A 39 30.58 -24.43 49.62
C ALA A 39 31.45 -23.59 50.59
N PRO A 40 32.25 -22.58 50.16
CA PRO A 40 32.75 -22.24 48.82
C PRO A 40 34.31 -22.04 48.80
N ARG A 41 34.89 -21.58 47.67
CA ARG A 41 35.82 -20.39 47.65
C ARG A 41 36.37 -19.99 46.25
N VAL A 42 36.04 -18.76 45.81
CA VAL A 42 36.76 -17.80 44.91
C VAL A 42 37.22 -18.24 43.49
N LYS A 43 37.29 -17.39 42.43
CA LYS A 43 37.28 -15.89 42.30
C LYS A 43 36.37 -15.35 41.16
N ALA A 44 35.93 -14.10 41.35
CA ALA A 44 35.48 -13.04 40.41
C ALA A 44 35.33 -13.34 38.90
N LYS A 45 34.16 -13.13 38.26
CA LYS A 45 33.43 -11.86 37.96
C LYS A 45 34.03 -10.98 36.84
N SER A 46 33.35 -10.97 35.67
CA SER A 46 33.30 -9.83 34.74
C SER A 46 32.07 -8.94 35.04
N LYS A 47 31.96 -7.76 34.41
CA LYS A 47 30.94 -6.73 34.68
C LYS A 47 30.06 -6.43 33.45
N SER A 48 28.92 -5.81 33.73
CA SER A 48 27.92 -5.27 32.80
C SER A 48 28.28 -3.84 32.30
N GLU A 49 27.32 -3.23 31.61
CA GLU A 49 27.36 -1.95 30.89
C GLU A 49 27.46 -0.68 31.79
N GLU A 50 27.32 0.48 31.15
CA GLU A 50 27.27 1.87 31.67
C GLU A 50 28.60 2.53 32.11
N SER A 51 29.16 3.36 31.22
CA SER A 51 29.21 4.82 31.46
C SER A 51 29.60 5.58 30.18
N LEU A 52 28.93 6.71 29.94
CA LEU A 52 29.33 7.76 28.99
C LEU A 52 30.04 8.89 29.77
N VAL A 53 30.62 9.85 29.02
CA VAL A 53 31.18 11.15 29.46
C VAL A 53 32.69 11.13 29.86
N MET A 54 33.45 12.05 29.23
CA MET A 54 34.93 12.17 29.21
C MET A 54 35.65 10.96 28.55
N ASP A 55 36.79 11.09 27.84
CA ASP A 55 37.82 12.13 27.88
C ASP A 55 38.03 12.88 26.55
N ILE A 56 37.99 14.22 26.63
CA ILE A 56 38.79 15.10 25.76
C ILE A 56 40.09 15.41 26.52
N PHE A 57 41.18 15.65 25.78
CA PHE A 57 42.55 15.87 26.27
C PHE A 57 43.34 14.61 26.71
N ASN A 58 44.07 14.04 25.75
CA ASN A 58 45.50 13.84 26.01
C ASN A 58 46.34 14.09 24.76
N ARG A 59 47.49 14.75 24.90
CA ARG A 59 48.23 15.34 23.78
C ARG A 59 49.74 15.25 24.00
N HIS A 60 50.45 14.78 22.97
CA HIS A 60 51.92 14.80 22.75
C HIS A 60 52.81 13.71 23.39
N LYS A 61 53.87 13.41 22.63
CA LYS A 61 55.15 12.74 22.97
C LYS A 61 55.12 11.24 23.31
N HIS A 62 55.47 10.42 22.33
CA HIS A 62 56.90 10.14 22.16
C HIS A 62 57.32 10.03 20.69
N ASP A 63 58.62 10.10 20.45
CA ASP A 63 59.26 10.17 19.13
C ASP A 63 60.31 9.05 18.99
N LYS A 64 60.34 8.34 17.85
CA LYS A 64 61.54 7.96 17.08
C LYS A 64 61.27 7.07 15.84
N HIS A 65 61.72 7.56 14.69
CA HIS A 65 62.37 6.85 13.58
C HIS A 65 61.72 5.67 12.82
N THR A 66 61.19 6.01 11.65
CA THR A 66 61.52 5.45 10.31
C THR A 66 61.52 3.93 10.08
N LYS A 67 60.59 3.49 9.23
CA LYS A 67 60.92 2.80 7.97
C LYS A 67 59.95 3.22 6.87
N GLU A 68 60.48 3.57 5.71
CA GLU A 68 59.69 4.07 4.58
C GLU A 68 58.96 2.94 3.84
N LYS A 69 57.76 3.25 3.36
CA LYS A 69 57.08 2.60 2.23
C LYS A 69 56.30 3.68 1.51
N ASP A 70 56.45 3.74 0.20
CA ASP A 70 55.85 4.79 -0.62
C ASP A 70 54.31 4.70 -0.64
N GLU A 71 53.65 5.58 0.10
CA GLU A 71 52.25 5.91 -0.17
C GLU A 71 52.19 6.72 -1.46
N VAL A 72 51.94 6.02 -2.57
CA VAL A 72 51.53 6.64 -3.83
C VAL A 72 50.24 7.42 -3.55
N LYS A 73 50.38 8.75 -3.45
CA LYS A 73 49.25 9.67 -3.33
C LYS A 73 48.41 9.57 -4.60
N ASN A 74 47.37 8.74 -4.56
CA ASN A 74 46.33 8.74 -5.56
C ASN A 74 45.70 10.13 -5.58
N SER A 75 45.99 10.89 -6.64
CA SER A 75 45.28 12.12 -6.97
C SER A 75 43.77 11.87 -6.90
N PRO A 76 42.94 12.83 -6.45
CA PRO A 76 41.51 12.69 -6.54
C PRO A 76 41.15 12.39 -8.00
N LYS A 77 40.52 11.23 -8.22
CA LYS A 77 40.23 10.74 -9.56
C LYS A 77 39.09 11.58 -10.12
N VAL A 78 39.45 12.69 -10.76
CA VAL A 78 38.51 13.55 -11.49
C VAL A 78 37.83 12.68 -12.55
N GLU A 79 36.57 12.34 -12.30
CA GLU A 79 35.73 11.73 -13.31
C GLU A 79 35.63 12.72 -14.47
N ALA A 80 35.89 12.25 -15.69
CA ALA A 80 35.80 13.09 -16.88
C ALA A 80 34.34 13.55 -17.02
N GLN A 81 34.09 14.82 -16.68
CA GLN A 81 32.78 15.44 -16.85
C GLN A 81 32.43 15.38 -18.34
N GLY A 82 31.36 14.67 -18.67
CA GLY A 82 30.85 14.62 -20.03
C GLY A 82 30.44 16.00 -20.50
N ALA A 83 30.48 16.23 -21.82
CA ALA A 83 30.25 17.51 -22.48
C ALA A 83 29.04 18.31 -21.97
N ALA A 84 27.98 17.60 -21.54
CA ALA A 84 26.90 18.16 -20.73
C ALA A 84 26.35 17.10 -19.74
N SER A 85 25.67 17.56 -18.68
CA SER A 85 24.94 16.72 -17.71
C SER A 85 23.48 17.14 -17.58
N MET A 86 22.63 16.28 -17.00
CA MET A 86 21.19 16.54 -16.82
C MET A 86 20.76 16.50 -15.35
N ASN A 87 19.79 17.35 -15.01
CA ASN A 87 19.11 17.39 -13.72
C ASN A 87 17.66 17.83 -13.89
N MET A 88 16.80 17.63 -12.88
CA MET A 88 15.39 17.99 -12.93
C MET A 88 14.93 18.64 -11.63
N SER A 89 14.37 19.84 -11.74
CA SER A 89 13.53 20.44 -10.71
C SER A 89 12.09 19.95 -10.89
N VAL A 90 11.39 19.70 -9.78
CA VAL A 90 9.95 19.38 -9.76
C VAL A 90 9.25 20.50 -9.02
N GLU A 91 8.19 21.02 -9.61
CA GLU A 91 7.46 22.21 -9.14
C GLU A 91 6.06 21.84 -8.64
N SER A 92 5.47 20.77 -9.18
CA SER A 92 4.20 20.19 -8.69
C SER A 92 4.34 19.57 -7.29
N PRO A 93 3.24 19.51 -6.51
CA PRO A 93 3.16 18.71 -5.30
C PRO A 93 3.36 17.20 -5.57
N PRO A 94 3.49 16.36 -4.51
CA PRO A 94 3.52 14.91 -4.65
C PRO A 94 2.31 14.36 -5.40
N ILE A 95 2.51 13.34 -6.25
CA ILE A 95 1.45 12.79 -7.10
C ILE A 95 0.48 11.95 -6.24
N VAL A 96 -0.63 12.56 -5.84
CA VAL A 96 -1.72 11.90 -5.08
C VAL A 96 -3.01 11.95 -5.90
N PHE A 97 -3.54 10.79 -6.25
CA PHE A 97 -4.88 10.66 -6.80
C PHE A 97 -5.90 10.59 -5.66
N TYR A 98 -6.84 11.53 -5.63
CA TYR A 98 -7.94 11.51 -4.68
C TYR A 98 -9.08 10.63 -5.19
N ASN A 99 -9.77 9.94 -4.28
CA ASN A 99 -10.91 9.04 -4.55
C ASN A 99 -10.56 7.82 -5.43
N SER A 100 -11.58 7.09 -5.90
CA SER A 100 -11.42 5.82 -6.62
C SER A 100 -10.92 6.02 -8.05
N PRO A 101 -10.36 5.00 -8.72
CA PRO A 101 -9.92 5.10 -10.13
C PRO A 101 -11.01 5.58 -11.11
N GLN A 102 -12.28 5.44 -10.76
CA GLN A 102 -13.44 5.84 -11.57
C GLN A 102 -13.95 7.26 -11.27
N THR A 103 -13.52 7.87 -10.16
CA THR A 103 -13.99 9.18 -9.68
C THR A 103 -12.87 10.22 -9.53
N SER A 104 -11.62 9.78 -9.66
CA SER A 104 -10.43 10.63 -9.55
C SER A 104 -10.19 11.43 -10.83
N THR A 105 -10.05 12.75 -10.69
CA THR A 105 -9.70 13.68 -11.77
C THR A 105 -8.24 13.57 -12.23
N GLY A 106 -7.37 12.97 -11.41
CA GLY A 106 -5.94 12.83 -11.69
C GLY A 106 -5.07 13.67 -10.76
N ALA A 107 -3.85 13.95 -11.22
CA ALA A 107 -2.90 14.83 -10.55
C ALA A 107 -1.96 15.46 -11.58
N ILE A 108 -1.69 16.76 -11.45
CA ILE A 108 -0.72 17.45 -12.32
C ILE A 108 0.70 17.14 -11.84
N PHE A 109 1.58 16.78 -12.77
CA PHE A 109 3.01 16.71 -12.54
C PHE A 109 3.74 17.69 -13.47
N SER A 110 4.57 18.56 -12.90
CA SER A 110 5.25 19.64 -13.61
C SER A 110 6.63 19.96 -13.02
N GLY A 111 7.46 20.59 -13.85
CA GLY A 111 8.77 21.06 -13.44
C GLY A 111 9.65 21.46 -14.61
N GLN A 112 10.95 21.52 -14.35
CA GLN A 112 11.98 21.96 -15.29
C GLN A 112 13.06 20.89 -15.43
N LEU A 113 13.23 20.38 -16.64
CA LEU A 113 14.33 19.51 -17.02
C LEU A 113 15.48 20.38 -17.54
N MET A 114 16.67 20.23 -16.97
CA MET A 114 17.83 21.05 -17.26
C MET A 114 18.95 20.26 -17.91
N ILE A 115 19.61 20.88 -18.88
CA ILE A 115 20.90 20.44 -19.44
C ILE A 115 21.96 21.47 -19.03
N ASN A 116 22.97 21.06 -18.25
CA ASN A 116 24.13 21.89 -17.95
C ASN A 116 25.26 21.52 -18.91
N VAL A 117 25.61 22.43 -19.81
CA VAL A 117 26.69 22.23 -20.79
C VAL A 117 28.01 22.68 -20.18
N HIS A 118 29.00 21.78 -20.14
CA HIS A 118 30.33 22.04 -19.58
C HIS A 118 31.31 22.46 -20.67
N ASP A 119 31.19 21.91 -21.88
CA ASP A 119 31.94 22.34 -23.05
C ASP A 119 31.50 23.74 -23.55
N PRO A 120 32.29 24.45 -24.38
CA PRO A 120 31.93 25.77 -24.91
C PRO A 120 30.62 25.77 -25.71
N TYR A 121 30.34 24.68 -26.43
CA TYR A 121 29.10 24.41 -27.13
C TYR A 121 28.89 22.90 -27.31
N VAL A 122 27.62 22.45 -27.27
CA VAL A 122 27.21 21.07 -27.58
C VAL A 122 26.01 21.11 -28.52
N THR A 123 26.08 20.37 -29.62
CA THR A 123 24.96 20.22 -30.55
C THR A 123 24.07 19.06 -30.13
N VAL A 124 22.84 19.37 -29.71
CA VAL A 124 21.79 18.40 -29.43
C VAL A 124 20.95 18.22 -30.70
N GLU A 125 21.01 17.04 -31.30
CA GLU A 125 20.27 16.67 -32.51
C GLU A 125 18.78 16.46 -32.23
N LYS A 126 18.49 15.81 -31.10
CA LYS A 126 17.14 15.54 -30.62
C LYS A 126 17.11 15.50 -29.09
N PHE A 127 16.05 16.02 -28.48
CA PHE A 127 15.79 15.90 -27.05
C PHE A 127 14.34 15.50 -26.77
N GLU A 128 14.15 14.32 -26.19
CA GLU A 128 12.83 13.80 -25.81
C GLU A 128 12.82 13.26 -24.37
N MET A 129 11.65 13.32 -23.72
CA MET A 129 11.38 12.67 -22.44
C MET A 129 10.11 11.84 -22.55
N ARG A 130 10.10 10.67 -21.88
CA ARG A 130 8.96 9.77 -21.80
C ARG A 130 8.59 9.52 -20.35
N MET A 131 7.30 9.55 -20.04
CA MET A 131 6.73 9.02 -18.80
C MET A 131 6.31 7.57 -19.04
N LEU A 132 6.86 6.65 -18.25
CA LEU A 132 6.70 5.20 -18.42
C LEU A 132 6.11 4.61 -17.14
N ALA A 133 5.09 3.76 -17.27
CA ALA A 133 4.76 2.77 -16.24
C ALA A 133 5.46 1.46 -16.58
N ILE A 134 6.02 0.80 -15.57
CA ILE A 134 6.66 -0.51 -15.67
C ILE A 134 5.96 -1.46 -14.70
N VAL A 135 5.44 -2.56 -15.25
CA VAL A 135 4.80 -3.64 -14.49
C VAL A 135 5.75 -4.84 -14.48
N ALA A 136 6.29 -5.17 -13.30
CA ALA A 136 7.24 -6.27 -13.13
C ALA A 136 6.56 -7.49 -12.47
N THR A 137 6.29 -8.52 -13.26
CA THR A 137 5.66 -9.78 -12.88
C THR A 137 6.66 -10.74 -12.22
N LYS A 138 6.41 -11.16 -10.97
CA LYS A 138 7.29 -12.12 -10.26
C LYS A 138 7.04 -13.59 -10.62
N LYS A 139 5.86 -13.91 -11.17
CA LYS A 139 5.48 -15.25 -11.66
C LYS A 139 5.04 -15.17 -13.14
N PRO A 140 5.97 -15.04 -14.10
CA PRO A 140 5.63 -14.85 -15.51
C PRO A 140 5.17 -16.16 -16.17
N VAL A 141 4.33 -16.05 -17.21
CA VAL A 141 3.80 -17.19 -18.01
C VAL A 141 4.91 -18.07 -18.61
N ALA A 142 6.10 -17.52 -18.79
CA ALA A 142 7.31 -18.28 -19.10
C ALA A 142 8.48 -17.76 -18.26
N PRO A 143 9.17 -18.61 -17.48
CA PRO A 143 10.37 -18.19 -16.76
C PRO A 143 11.45 -17.75 -17.74
N HIS A 144 12.25 -16.76 -17.34
CA HIS A 144 13.33 -16.14 -18.12
C HIS A 144 12.90 -15.41 -19.42
N CYS A 145 11.60 -15.22 -19.70
CA CYS A 145 11.13 -14.43 -20.84
C CYS A 145 10.92 -12.95 -20.45
N PRO A 146 11.74 -11.99 -20.91
CA PRO A 146 11.65 -10.59 -20.46
C PRO A 146 10.30 -9.94 -20.81
N GLU A 147 9.69 -10.30 -21.95
CA GLU A 147 8.38 -9.82 -22.38
C GLU A 147 7.21 -10.33 -21.51
N CYS A 148 7.40 -11.43 -20.78
CA CYS A 148 6.44 -11.92 -19.77
C CYS A 148 6.77 -11.39 -18.36
N THR A 149 8.03 -11.06 -18.09
CA THR A 149 8.48 -10.55 -16.78
C THR A 149 8.22 -9.05 -16.63
N THR A 150 8.50 -8.24 -17.65
CA THR A 150 8.39 -6.78 -17.58
C THR A 150 7.59 -6.24 -18.75
N GLN A 151 6.50 -5.53 -18.45
CA GLN A 151 5.76 -4.74 -19.43
C GLN A 151 5.98 -3.26 -19.17
N THR A 152 6.30 -2.50 -20.22
CA THR A 152 6.47 -1.05 -20.16
C THR A 152 5.40 -0.40 -21.02
N THR A 153 4.61 0.50 -20.45
CA THR A 153 3.64 1.33 -21.17
C THR A 153 4.08 2.79 -21.15
N GLU A 154 4.05 3.44 -22.30
CA GLU A 154 4.30 4.87 -22.43
C GLU A 154 3.01 5.63 -22.13
N ILE A 155 3.02 6.45 -21.08
CA ILE A 155 1.88 7.25 -20.64
C ILE A 155 1.84 8.55 -21.42
N HIS A 156 2.99 9.20 -21.54
CA HIS A 156 3.14 10.47 -22.24
C HIS A 156 4.57 10.68 -22.73
N LYS A 157 4.72 11.55 -23.72
CA LYS A 157 5.99 11.90 -24.35
C LYS A 157 6.06 13.40 -24.63
N TRP A 158 7.16 14.02 -24.21
CA TRP A 158 7.54 15.38 -24.59
C TRP A 158 8.69 15.32 -25.60
N GLU A 159 8.62 16.13 -26.66
CA GLU A 159 9.74 16.37 -27.57
C GLU A 159 10.14 17.84 -27.45
N PHE A 160 11.27 18.11 -26.78
CA PHE A 160 11.75 19.46 -26.47
C PHE A 160 12.55 20.06 -27.62
N LEU A 161 13.37 19.24 -28.29
CA LEU A 161 14.15 19.61 -29.47
C LEU A 161 13.96 18.53 -30.53
N THR A 162 13.38 18.93 -31.67
CA THR A 162 13.14 18.08 -32.85
C THR A 162 14.16 18.32 -33.97
N HIS A 163 15.01 19.32 -33.82
CA HIS A 163 15.99 19.77 -34.81
C HIS A 163 17.35 20.06 -34.15
N PRO A 164 18.48 19.86 -34.85
CA PRO A 164 19.82 20.13 -34.31
C PRO A 164 20.01 21.55 -33.78
N THR A 165 20.24 21.66 -32.48
CA THR A 165 20.32 22.91 -31.73
C THR A 165 21.64 22.98 -30.98
N SER A 166 22.40 24.06 -31.16
CA SER A 166 23.68 24.26 -30.46
C SER A 166 23.46 24.99 -29.14
N LEU A 167 23.63 24.27 -28.03
CA LEU A 167 23.57 24.81 -26.67
C LEU A 167 24.97 25.29 -26.26
N ARG A 168 25.07 26.52 -25.76
CA ARG A 168 26.32 27.10 -25.23
C ARG A 168 26.64 26.56 -23.83
N HIS A 169 27.87 26.72 -23.36
CA HIS A 169 28.24 26.50 -21.95
C HIS A 169 27.22 27.14 -20.99
N GLY A 170 26.85 26.42 -19.92
CA GLY A 170 25.89 26.85 -18.90
C GLY A 170 24.57 26.05 -18.87
N PRO A 171 23.61 26.44 -18.02
CA PRO A 171 22.33 25.76 -17.84
C PRO A 171 21.29 26.16 -18.89
N HIS A 172 20.61 25.16 -19.47
CA HIS A 172 19.46 25.33 -20.37
C HIS A 172 18.26 24.61 -19.77
N SER A 173 17.16 25.32 -19.56
CA SER A 173 15.95 24.78 -18.93
C SER A 173 14.84 24.52 -19.95
N PHE A 174 14.17 23.39 -19.79
CA PHE A 174 13.09 22.91 -20.62
C PHE A 174 11.89 22.56 -19.71
N PRO A 175 10.87 23.44 -19.63
CA PRO A 175 9.71 23.22 -18.77
C PRO A 175 8.84 22.10 -19.33
N PHE A 176 8.19 21.36 -18.44
CA PHE A 176 7.22 20.33 -18.79
C PHE A 176 6.05 20.32 -17.80
N SER A 177 4.89 19.90 -18.28
CA SER A 177 3.72 19.57 -17.47
C SER A 177 2.93 18.43 -18.11
N HIS A 178 2.22 17.66 -17.30
CA HIS A 178 1.22 16.68 -17.74
C HIS A 178 0.23 16.38 -16.60
N LEU A 179 -1.05 16.30 -16.93
CA LEU A 179 -2.09 15.80 -16.02
C LEU A 179 -2.13 14.27 -16.11
N LEU A 180 -1.66 13.57 -15.08
CA LEU A 180 -1.75 12.11 -15.03
C LEU A 180 -3.22 11.68 -14.85
N PRO A 181 -3.78 10.80 -15.69
CA PRO A 181 -5.16 10.35 -15.57
C PRO A 181 -5.45 9.63 -14.24
N GLY A 182 -6.51 10.05 -13.53
CA GLY A 182 -6.87 9.52 -12.22
C GLY A 182 -7.29 8.05 -12.18
N HIS A 183 -7.41 7.37 -13.32
CA HIS A 183 -7.64 5.92 -13.39
C HIS A 183 -6.35 5.08 -13.26
N LEU A 184 -5.17 5.70 -13.29
CA LEU A 184 -3.90 4.98 -13.15
C LEU A 184 -3.77 4.37 -11.73
N PRO A 185 -3.21 3.15 -11.58
CA PRO A 185 -2.96 2.57 -10.27
C PRO A 185 -1.89 3.35 -9.49
N ALA A 186 -1.86 3.17 -8.17
CA ALA A 186 -0.78 3.69 -7.32
C ALA A 186 0.51 2.84 -7.49
N THR A 187 1.67 3.45 -7.26
CA THR A 187 2.96 2.74 -7.14
C THR A 187 2.83 1.65 -6.08
N THR A 188 3.02 0.39 -6.47
CA THR A 188 2.67 -0.77 -5.63
C THR A 188 3.72 -1.86 -5.76
N HIS A 189 4.30 -2.33 -4.66
CA HIS A 189 5.29 -3.41 -4.66
C HIS A 189 4.69 -4.71 -4.08
N GLY A 190 3.80 -5.35 -4.85
CA GLY A 190 3.13 -6.60 -4.48
C GLY A 190 4.06 -7.81 -4.36
N ASN A 191 3.51 -8.92 -3.86
CA ASN A 191 4.13 -10.25 -3.90
C ASN A 191 4.04 -10.89 -5.29
N LEU A 192 2.97 -10.59 -6.04
CA LEU A 192 2.74 -11.15 -7.38
C LEU A 192 3.38 -10.32 -8.50
N ALA A 193 3.29 -9.00 -8.41
CA ALA A 193 3.90 -8.05 -9.34
C ALA A 193 4.20 -6.72 -8.63
N SER A 194 5.06 -5.87 -9.22
CA SER A 194 5.12 -4.44 -8.89
C SER A 194 4.63 -3.57 -10.04
N VAL A 195 4.20 -2.36 -9.69
CA VAL A 195 3.86 -1.27 -10.61
C VAL A 195 4.71 -0.07 -10.20
N ASP A 196 5.57 0.39 -11.10
CA ASP A 196 6.59 1.40 -10.88
C ASP A 196 6.51 2.47 -11.98
N TYR A 197 6.73 3.74 -11.64
CA TYR A 197 6.64 4.85 -12.60
C TYR A 197 7.99 5.56 -12.76
N TYR A 198 8.34 5.93 -13.99
CA TYR A 198 9.63 6.55 -14.33
C TYR A 198 9.48 7.65 -15.37
N LEU A 199 10.28 8.69 -15.23
CA LEU A 199 10.68 9.58 -16.32
C LEU A 199 12.00 9.08 -16.91
N SER A 200 12.08 9.06 -18.23
CA SER A 200 13.32 8.76 -18.97
C SER A 200 13.51 9.82 -20.03
N ALA A 201 14.51 10.69 -19.84
CA ALA A 201 14.91 11.72 -20.80
C ALA A 201 16.19 11.32 -21.53
N VAL A 202 16.26 11.64 -22.82
CA VAL A 202 17.39 11.34 -23.71
C VAL A 202 17.63 12.54 -24.63
N ALA A 203 18.82 13.12 -24.54
CA ALA A 203 19.35 14.05 -25.55
C ALA A 203 20.39 13.32 -26.39
N THR A 204 20.14 13.22 -27.69
CA THR A 204 21.10 12.71 -28.67
C THR A 204 21.97 13.87 -29.13
N THR A 205 23.29 13.67 -29.04
CA THR A 205 24.32 14.63 -29.47
C THR A 205 25.30 13.91 -30.40
N SER A 206 26.06 14.66 -31.20
CA SER A 206 27.05 14.10 -32.12
C SER A 206 28.18 13.31 -31.44
N SER A 207 28.37 13.46 -30.12
CA SER A 207 29.32 12.68 -29.32
C SER A 207 28.70 11.53 -28.51
N GLY A 208 27.36 11.40 -28.50
CA GLY A 208 26.64 10.32 -27.82
C GLY A 208 25.29 10.74 -27.22
N ASN A 209 24.66 9.81 -26.50
CA ASN A 209 23.39 10.05 -25.80
C ASN A 209 23.64 10.45 -24.34
N ILE A 210 23.17 11.63 -23.94
CA ILE A 210 23.03 12.03 -22.54
C ILE A 210 21.67 11.55 -22.06
N THR A 211 21.61 10.84 -20.93
CA THR A 211 20.35 10.27 -20.42
C THR A 211 20.13 10.61 -18.95
N TYR A 212 18.88 10.83 -18.58
CA TYR A 212 18.44 11.07 -17.21
C TYR A 212 17.23 10.20 -16.89
N LYS A 213 17.20 9.61 -15.70
CA LYS A 213 16.07 8.82 -15.20
C LYS A 213 15.69 9.24 -13.78
N ARG A 214 14.39 9.29 -13.52
CA ARG A 214 13.82 9.64 -12.21
C ARG A 214 12.59 8.78 -11.93
N ASN A 215 12.53 8.17 -10.76
CA ASN A 215 11.35 7.45 -10.29
C ASN A 215 10.24 8.44 -9.91
N LEU A 216 8.98 8.04 -10.12
CA LEU A 216 7.79 8.74 -9.63
C LEU A 216 7.05 7.84 -8.63
N ASP A 217 6.67 8.41 -7.50
CA ASP A 217 5.86 7.76 -6.47
C ASP A 217 4.42 8.30 -6.61
N ILE A 218 3.49 7.44 -7.06
CA ILE A 218 2.09 7.77 -7.29
C ILE A 218 1.27 7.15 -6.18
N LYS A 219 0.51 7.97 -5.45
CA LYS A 219 -0.30 7.53 -4.30
C LYS A 219 -1.79 7.67 -4.60
N ARG A 220 -2.61 6.95 -3.83
CA ARG A 220 -4.07 7.09 -3.87
C ARG A 220 -4.64 7.21 -2.46
N ALA A 221 -5.32 8.33 -2.20
CA ALA A 221 -6.02 8.62 -0.96
C ALA A 221 -7.52 8.68 -1.22
N ILE A 222 -8.30 7.86 -0.51
CA ILE A 222 -9.76 7.86 -0.58
C ILE A 222 -10.29 8.63 0.64
N PHE A 223 -11.09 9.68 0.40
CA PHE A 223 -11.65 10.46 1.50
C PHE A 223 -12.63 9.63 2.35
N PRO A 224 -12.68 9.81 3.68
CA PRO A 224 -13.63 9.13 4.55
C PRO A 224 -15.08 9.46 4.17
N GLY A 225 -15.86 8.44 3.82
CA GLY A 225 -17.32 8.54 3.68
C GLY A 225 -18.05 8.39 5.02
N ALA A 226 -19.35 8.07 4.97
CA ALA A 226 -20.11 7.70 6.17
C ALA A 226 -19.62 6.38 6.80
N GLU A 227 -19.77 6.23 8.12
CA GLU A 227 -19.44 5.01 8.86
C GLU A 227 -20.17 3.79 8.30
N LYS A 228 -19.49 2.64 8.22
CA LYS A 228 -20.05 1.41 7.68
C LYS A 228 -20.70 0.60 8.80
N HIS A 229 -22.02 0.45 8.71
CA HIS A 229 -22.78 -0.48 9.55
C HIS A 229 -23.01 -1.81 8.78
N SER A 230 -22.82 -2.95 9.43
CA SER A 230 -22.92 -4.27 8.80
C SER A 230 -23.52 -5.32 9.73
N ILE A 231 -24.56 -6.01 9.27
CA ILE A 231 -25.27 -7.04 10.03
C ILE A 231 -24.96 -8.44 9.47
N ARG A 232 -24.81 -9.41 10.36
CA ARG A 232 -24.39 -10.80 10.09
C ARG A 232 -25.16 -11.76 10.98
N ILE A 233 -25.98 -12.62 10.39
CA ILE A 233 -26.76 -13.65 11.09
C ILE A 233 -25.96 -14.97 11.03
N PHE A 234 -25.98 -15.77 12.10
CA PHE A 234 -25.24 -17.04 12.20
C PHE A 234 -26.14 -18.29 12.31
N PRO A 235 -26.81 -18.74 11.22
CA PRO A 235 -27.51 -20.03 11.20
C PRO A 235 -26.58 -21.19 11.61
N PRO A 236 -27.07 -22.22 12.33
CA PRO A 236 -28.46 -22.45 12.75
C PRO A 236 -28.80 -21.81 14.11
N THR A 237 -28.03 -20.83 14.59
CA THR A 237 -28.34 -20.10 15.83
C THR A 237 -29.13 -18.82 15.54
N ASN A 238 -29.77 -18.25 16.57
CA ASN A 238 -30.42 -16.94 16.49
C ASN A 238 -29.42 -15.77 16.55
N LEU A 239 -28.12 -16.06 16.70
CA LEU A 239 -27.09 -15.06 16.97
C LEU A 239 -26.91 -14.13 15.76
N THR A 240 -26.96 -12.84 16.01
CA THR A 240 -26.79 -11.78 15.01
C THR A 240 -25.73 -10.80 15.49
N ALA A 241 -24.63 -10.67 14.75
CA ALA A 241 -23.64 -9.63 14.96
C ALA A 241 -23.96 -8.40 14.11
N SER A 242 -24.15 -7.27 14.77
CA SER A 242 -24.04 -5.93 14.19
C SER A 242 -22.62 -5.42 14.42
N VAL A 243 -21.96 -4.92 13.37
CA VAL A 243 -20.61 -4.34 13.44
C VAL A 243 -20.61 -2.97 12.80
N LYS A 244 -20.02 -2.01 13.49
CA LYS A 244 -19.77 -0.65 13.01
C LYS A 244 -18.26 -0.49 12.84
N LEU A 245 -17.85 -0.03 11.66
CA LEU A 245 -16.45 0.05 11.23
C LEU A 245 -16.20 1.32 10.39
N PRO A 246 -14.99 1.89 10.41
CA PRO A 246 -14.69 3.11 9.67
C PRO A 246 -14.82 2.94 8.15
N PRO A 247 -15.09 4.01 7.39
CA PRO A 247 -15.23 3.96 5.93
C PRO A 247 -13.93 3.50 5.25
N VAL A 248 -12.79 4.02 5.73
CA VAL A 248 -11.43 3.77 5.25
C VAL A 248 -10.49 3.64 6.45
N ILE A 249 -9.34 3.00 6.26
CA ILE A 249 -8.27 2.85 7.26
C ILE A 249 -6.90 3.12 6.61
N HIS A 250 -5.85 3.26 7.42
CA HIS A 250 -4.51 3.65 6.95
C HIS A 250 -3.41 2.67 7.41
N PRO A 251 -2.32 2.47 6.62
CA PRO A 251 -1.26 1.50 6.94
C PRO A 251 -0.55 1.70 8.29
N ILE A 252 -0.51 2.95 8.77
CA ILE A 252 0.12 3.37 10.02
C ILE A 252 -0.95 4.07 10.88
N GLY A 253 -1.97 3.31 11.27
CA GLY A 253 -3.07 3.77 12.12
C GLY A 253 -3.81 2.61 12.76
N ASP A 254 -4.19 2.81 14.01
CA ASP A 254 -5.23 2.06 14.70
C ASP A 254 -6.63 2.64 14.39
N PHE A 255 -7.66 1.84 14.61
CA PHE A 255 -9.05 2.23 14.45
C PHE A 255 -9.99 1.40 15.34
N PRO A 256 -11.06 2.02 15.89
CA PRO A 256 -12.03 1.33 16.71
C PRO A 256 -12.93 0.41 15.87
N ILE A 257 -13.31 -0.72 16.46
CA ILE A 257 -14.37 -1.60 15.98
C ILE A 257 -15.38 -1.77 17.13
N GLU A 258 -16.59 -1.28 16.90
CA GLU A 258 -17.75 -1.52 17.78
C GLU A 258 -18.54 -2.71 17.21
N MET A 259 -18.83 -3.71 18.06
CA MET A 259 -19.64 -4.87 17.68
C MET A 259 -20.66 -5.22 18.77
N ARG A 260 -21.88 -5.51 18.35
CA ARG A 260 -22.97 -6.01 19.19
C ARG A 260 -23.41 -7.39 18.71
N LEU A 261 -23.44 -8.37 19.61
CA LEU A 261 -24.01 -9.69 19.35
C LEU A 261 -25.37 -9.82 20.08
N SER A 262 -26.46 -9.95 19.33
CA SER A 262 -27.82 -10.13 19.84
C SER A 262 -28.34 -11.55 19.56
N GLY A 263 -29.45 -11.96 20.20
CA GLY A 263 -29.99 -13.32 20.07
C GLY A 263 -29.27 -14.34 20.95
N ILE A 264 -28.65 -13.90 22.05
CA ILE A 264 -27.84 -14.71 22.94
C ILE A 264 -28.69 -15.55 23.91
N VAL A 265 -29.90 -15.11 24.26
CA VAL A 265 -30.82 -15.72 25.21
C VAL A 265 -31.90 -16.52 24.49
N GLN A 266 -32.15 -17.74 24.97
CA GLN A 266 -33.31 -18.54 24.61
C GLN A 266 -34.02 -19.01 25.88
N ASN A 267 -35.20 -18.44 26.14
CA ASN A 267 -36.06 -18.83 27.25
C ASN A 267 -36.84 -20.10 26.91
N LYS A 268 -36.97 -21.01 27.89
CA LYS A 268 -37.74 -22.27 27.86
C LYS A 268 -38.61 -22.31 29.13
N ALA A 269 -39.58 -23.22 29.20
CA ALA A 269 -40.62 -23.21 30.25
C ALA A 269 -40.11 -23.07 31.70
N ASP A 270 -39.07 -23.83 32.08
CA ASP A 270 -38.49 -23.82 33.43
C ASP A 270 -37.06 -23.24 33.51
N SER A 271 -36.45 -22.92 32.37
CA SER A 271 -35.03 -22.55 32.30
C SER A 271 -34.68 -21.64 31.14
N GLN A 272 -33.56 -20.94 31.26
CA GLN A 272 -32.96 -20.10 30.24
C GLN A 272 -31.65 -20.76 29.76
N THR A 273 -31.48 -20.90 28.45
CA THR A 273 -30.17 -21.18 27.85
C THR A 273 -29.63 -19.90 27.24
N ARG A 274 -28.35 -19.60 27.48
CA ARG A 274 -27.73 -18.33 27.05
C ARG A 274 -26.33 -18.55 26.48
N TRP A 275 -25.99 -17.83 25.42
CA TRP A 275 -24.67 -17.79 24.82
C TRP A 275 -23.79 -16.78 25.53
N ARG A 276 -22.55 -17.17 25.84
CA ARG A 276 -21.55 -16.31 26.45
C ARG A 276 -20.27 -16.31 25.63
N LEU A 277 -19.82 -15.13 25.23
CA LEU A 277 -18.54 -14.95 24.55
C LEU A 277 -17.38 -15.34 25.49
N ARG A 278 -16.50 -16.24 25.02
CA ARG A 278 -15.34 -16.76 25.76
C ARG A 278 -14.01 -16.24 25.21
N LYS A 279 -13.94 -16.00 23.90
CA LYS A 279 -12.74 -15.57 23.18
C LYS A 279 -13.14 -14.86 21.90
N LEU A 280 -12.41 -13.82 21.52
CA LEU A 280 -12.50 -13.17 20.22
C LEU A 280 -11.10 -13.08 19.62
N ASN A 281 -10.94 -13.58 18.40
CA ASN A 281 -9.78 -13.30 17.56
C ASN A 281 -10.20 -12.34 16.45
N TRP A 282 -9.33 -11.42 16.06
CA TRP A 282 -9.47 -10.71 14.79
C TRP A 282 -8.18 -10.84 13.97
N ARG A 283 -8.32 -10.73 12.66
CA ARG A 283 -7.21 -10.66 11.71
C ARG A 283 -7.59 -9.86 10.47
N ILE A 284 -6.63 -9.16 9.88
CA ILE A 284 -6.81 -8.48 8.59
C ILE A 284 -6.06 -9.30 7.54
N GLU A 285 -6.78 -9.82 6.55
CA GLU A 285 -6.19 -10.47 5.38
C GLU A 285 -6.10 -9.48 4.21
N GLU A 286 -4.90 -9.35 3.66
CA GLU A 286 -4.63 -8.74 2.37
C GLU A 286 -4.76 -9.83 1.29
N THR A 287 -5.60 -9.60 0.29
CA THR A 287 -5.71 -10.43 -0.90
C THR A 287 -5.15 -9.69 -2.09
N GLN A 288 -4.04 -10.19 -2.64
CA GLN A 288 -3.50 -9.75 -3.93
C GLN A 288 -3.97 -10.69 -5.03
N LYS A 289 -4.45 -10.14 -6.14
CA LYS A 289 -4.70 -10.87 -7.39
C LYS A 289 -3.94 -10.21 -8.53
N PHE A 290 -3.43 -11.02 -9.45
CA PHE A 290 -2.73 -10.53 -10.63
C PHE A 290 -2.89 -11.51 -11.79
N ILE A 291 -3.20 -11.00 -12.99
CA ILE A 291 -3.24 -11.80 -14.21
C ILE A 291 -1.89 -11.65 -14.92
N ALA A 292 -1.02 -12.66 -14.79
CA ALA A 292 0.29 -12.66 -15.45
C ALA A 292 0.09 -12.74 -16.98
N PRO A 293 0.45 -11.69 -17.74
CA PRO A 293 0.16 -11.62 -19.17
C PRO A 293 1.12 -12.49 -19.97
N ALA A 294 0.63 -13.08 -21.06
CA ALA A 294 1.47 -13.80 -22.02
C ALA A 294 1.94 -12.86 -23.14
N CYS A 295 3.22 -12.88 -23.49
CA CYS A 295 3.68 -12.25 -24.73
C CYS A 295 3.25 -13.07 -25.97
N SER A 296 3.40 -12.50 -27.17
CA SER A 296 3.03 -13.15 -28.44
C SER A 296 3.69 -14.52 -28.65
N LYS A 297 4.90 -14.74 -28.12
CA LYS A 297 5.61 -16.04 -28.16
C LYS A 297 5.01 -17.10 -27.23
N HIS A 298 4.12 -16.69 -26.31
CA HIS A 298 3.60 -17.51 -25.21
C HIS A 298 2.07 -17.52 -25.08
N MET A 299 1.34 -16.72 -25.87
CA MET A 299 -0.13 -16.70 -25.94
C MET A 299 -0.77 -18.09 -26.15
N SER A 300 -0.06 -19.00 -26.82
CA SER A 300 -0.45 -20.41 -27.01
C SER A 300 -0.54 -21.20 -25.71
N LYS A 301 0.27 -20.88 -24.69
CA LYS A 301 0.26 -21.54 -23.36
C LYS A 301 -0.96 -21.16 -22.51
N VAL A 302 -1.62 -20.04 -22.82
CA VAL A 302 -2.78 -19.49 -22.08
C VAL A 302 -4.08 -19.54 -22.89
N GLY A 303 -4.07 -20.20 -24.04
CA GLY A 303 -5.27 -20.45 -24.85
C GLY A 303 -5.76 -19.25 -25.66
N GLY A 304 -4.87 -18.34 -26.07
CA GLY A 304 -5.19 -17.26 -27.03
C GLY A 304 -4.61 -15.90 -26.67
N GLU A 305 -4.89 -14.93 -27.53
CA GLU A 305 -4.52 -13.52 -27.36
C GLU A 305 -5.27 -12.87 -26.19
N GLY A 306 -4.67 -11.86 -25.55
CA GLY A 306 -5.25 -11.13 -24.42
C GLY A 306 -5.41 -11.93 -23.11
N LYS A 307 -5.07 -13.23 -23.10
CA LYS A 307 -5.17 -14.09 -21.91
C LYS A 307 -3.87 -14.08 -21.09
N GLY A 308 -4.01 -14.47 -19.83
CA GLY A 308 -2.91 -14.60 -18.87
C GLY A 308 -3.23 -15.63 -17.79
N VAL A 309 -2.25 -15.89 -16.92
CA VAL A 309 -2.39 -16.82 -15.79
C VAL A 309 -2.82 -16.03 -14.56
N LEU A 310 -4.00 -16.30 -14.01
CA LEU A 310 -4.42 -15.72 -12.74
C LEU A 310 -3.57 -16.29 -11.60
N HIS A 311 -2.97 -15.39 -10.84
CA HIS A 311 -2.34 -15.66 -9.56
C HIS A 311 -3.08 -14.94 -8.44
N GLU A 312 -3.15 -15.58 -7.29
CA GLU A 312 -3.75 -15.07 -6.06
C GLU A 312 -2.80 -15.37 -4.91
N ASP A 313 -2.64 -14.40 -4.02
CA ASP A 313 -1.83 -14.49 -2.80
C ASP A 313 -2.63 -13.87 -1.65
N VAL A 314 -2.73 -14.57 -0.54
CA VAL A 314 -3.52 -14.13 0.63
C VAL A 314 -2.65 -14.24 1.87
N ARG A 315 -2.43 -13.09 2.53
CA ARG A 315 -1.59 -13.01 3.73
C ARG A 315 -2.32 -12.26 4.84
N ALA A 316 -2.15 -12.71 6.09
CA ALA A 316 -2.54 -11.91 7.25
C ALA A 316 -1.53 -10.77 7.42
N ILE A 317 -2.01 -9.53 7.40
CA ILE A 317 -1.21 -8.32 7.65
C ILE A 317 -1.36 -7.80 9.09
N ALA A 318 -2.27 -8.37 9.87
CA ALA A 318 -2.39 -8.19 11.31
C ALA A 318 -3.28 -9.30 11.92
N ASN A 319 -3.07 -9.63 13.19
CA ASN A 319 -3.92 -10.53 13.97
C ASN A 319 -3.74 -10.32 15.48
N GLU A 320 -4.82 -10.44 16.25
CA GLU A 320 -4.77 -10.38 17.73
C GLU A 320 -5.86 -11.25 18.37
N GLU A 321 -5.63 -11.62 19.63
CA GLU A 321 -6.60 -12.27 20.52
C GLU A 321 -7.07 -11.26 21.58
N VAL A 322 -8.32 -10.83 21.45
CA VAL A 322 -9.00 -9.98 22.44
C VAL A 322 -9.49 -10.86 23.58
N LYS A 323 -8.99 -10.61 24.79
CA LYS A 323 -9.26 -11.39 26.02
C LYS A 323 -10.23 -10.71 26.99
N SER A 324 -10.46 -9.42 26.80
CA SER A 324 -11.34 -8.53 27.55
C SER A 324 -11.75 -7.38 26.62
N GLY A 325 -12.80 -6.64 26.97
CA GLY A 325 -13.39 -5.60 26.09
C GLY A 325 -14.83 -5.89 25.66
N TRP A 326 -15.46 -6.94 26.21
CA TRP A 326 -16.89 -7.18 26.05
C TRP A 326 -17.66 -7.13 27.38
N LYS A 327 -18.92 -6.70 27.29
CA LYS A 327 -19.91 -6.70 28.37
C LYS A 327 -21.11 -7.54 27.89
N THR A 328 -21.66 -8.36 28.76
CA THR A 328 -22.81 -9.22 28.44
C THR A 328 -24.01 -8.83 29.30
N ASP A 329 -25.10 -8.47 28.64
CA ASP A 329 -26.38 -8.10 29.24
C ASP A 329 -27.44 -9.14 28.84
N PHE A 330 -27.72 -10.07 29.77
CA PHE A 330 -28.72 -11.13 29.57
C PHE A 330 -30.16 -10.65 29.76
N GLU A 331 -30.39 -9.39 30.17
CA GLU A 331 -31.72 -8.79 30.27
C GLU A 331 -32.10 -8.08 28.96
N LYS A 332 -31.12 -7.45 28.29
CA LYS A 332 -31.27 -6.85 26.95
C LYS A 332 -31.07 -7.82 25.78
N ASP A 333 -30.59 -9.03 26.03
CA ASP A 333 -30.20 -10.01 25.00
C ASP A 333 -28.98 -9.57 24.13
N GLU A 334 -28.00 -8.91 24.74
CA GLU A 334 -26.88 -8.26 24.02
C GLU A 334 -25.50 -8.58 24.62
N ILE A 335 -24.49 -8.72 23.75
CA ILE A 335 -23.07 -8.58 24.10
C ILE A 335 -22.49 -7.43 23.31
N ASP A 336 -22.19 -6.32 23.99
CA ASP A 336 -21.41 -5.22 23.43
C ASP A 336 -19.92 -5.53 23.53
N VAL A 337 -19.19 -5.24 22.46
CA VAL A 337 -17.76 -5.52 22.28
C VAL A 337 -17.09 -4.32 21.63
N GLU A 338 -15.99 -3.86 22.21
CA GLU A 338 -15.17 -2.78 21.67
C GLU A 338 -13.70 -3.19 21.68
N PHE A 339 -13.00 -2.99 20.57
CA PHE A 339 -11.55 -3.19 20.47
C PHE A 339 -10.93 -2.28 19.40
N GLN A 340 -9.64 -1.97 19.56
CA GLN A 340 -8.85 -1.34 18.51
C GLN A 340 -8.26 -2.42 17.60
N ALA A 341 -8.21 -2.15 16.29
CA ALA A 341 -7.42 -2.93 15.34
C ALA A 341 -6.44 -2.03 14.59
N ALA A 342 -5.32 -2.58 14.17
CA ALA A 342 -4.27 -1.87 13.42
C ALA A 342 -3.58 -2.82 12.45
N CYS A 343 -2.99 -2.28 11.37
CA CYS A 343 -2.15 -3.06 10.47
C CYS A 343 -0.72 -3.20 11.03
N ASN A 344 -0.06 -4.35 10.86
CA ASN A 344 1.34 -4.51 11.26
C ASN A 344 2.25 -3.86 10.21
N VAL A 345 2.71 -2.64 10.50
CA VAL A 345 3.62 -1.84 9.66
C VAL A 345 4.87 -2.64 9.23
N GLY A 346 5.39 -3.52 10.09
CA GLY A 346 6.55 -4.37 9.81
C GLY A 346 6.33 -5.37 8.67
N LEU A 347 5.08 -5.75 8.39
CA LEU A 347 4.72 -6.61 7.26
C LEU A 347 4.56 -5.85 5.94
N LYS A 348 4.67 -4.52 5.95
CA LYS A 348 4.46 -3.63 4.79
C LYS A 348 3.12 -3.94 4.09
N PRO A 349 1.98 -3.66 4.75
CA PRO A 349 0.67 -3.78 4.13
C PRO A 349 0.58 -2.80 2.94
N LEU A 350 -0.10 -3.21 1.88
CA LEU A 350 -0.28 -2.38 0.69
C LEU A 350 -1.64 -1.65 0.77
N CYS A 351 -1.78 -0.52 0.10
CA CYS A 351 -3.09 0.11 -0.04
C CYS A 351 -3.96 -0.62 -1.08
N ASP A 352 -5.28 -0.51 -0.93
CA ASP A 352 -6.26 -1.00 -1.90
C ASP A 352 -5.98 -0.39 -3.26
N MET A 353 -5.88 -1.25 -4.28
CA MET A 353 -5.51 -0.87 -5.63
C MET A 353 -6.24 -1.75 -6.63
N GLU A 354 -6.59 -1.19 -7.78
CA GLU A 354 -7.13 -1.89 -8.93
C GLU A 354 -6.50 -1.30 -10.20
N SER A 355 -6.14 -2.16 -11.15
CA SER A 355 -5.48 -1.78 -12.40
C SER A 355 -6.12 -2.49 -13.58
N SER A 356 -6.13 -1.83 -14.74
CA SER A 356 -6.62 -2.37 -16.01
C SER A 356 -5.88 -3.62 -16.50
N ASN A 357 -4.68 -3.91 -15.97
CA ASN A 357 -3.94 -5.15 -16.23
C ASN A 357 -4.42 -6.37 -15.39
N GLY A 358 -5.47 -6.22 -14.58
CA GLY A 358 -5.97 -7.28 -13.71
C GLY A 358 -5.21 -7.44 -12.39
N MET A 359 -4.31 -6.52 -12.04
CA MET A 359 -3.80 -6.40 -10.66
C MET A 359 -4.88 -5.82 -9.76
N SER A 360 -5.09 -6.43 -8.59
CA SER A 360 -5.85 -5.82 -7.50
C SER A 360 -5.31 -6.22 -6.13
N VAL A 361 -5.49 -5.32 -5.17
CA VAL A 361 -5.19 -5.51 -3.75
C VAL A 361 -6.44 -5.10 -2.97
N LYS A 362 -6.96 -5.97 -2.10
CA LYS A 362 -8.18 -5.72 -1.30
C LYS A 362 -8.04 -6.30 0.10
N HIS A 363 -8.64 -5.65 1.09
CA HIS A 363 -8.51 -6.03 2.51
C HIS A 363 -9.81 -6.51 3.14
N ASN A 364 -9.72 -7.57 3.95
CA ASN A 364 -10.84 -8.10 4.72
C ASN A 364 -10.49 -8.21 6.21
N LEU A 365 -11.29 -7.56 7.06
CA LEU A 365 -11.34 -7.86 8.49
C LEU A 365 -12.09 -9.16 8.69
N ILE A 366 -11.45 -10.14 9.32
CA ILE A 366 -12.09 -11.38 9.78
C ILE A 366 -12.15 -11.34 11.30
N ILE A 367 -13.37 -11.47 11.84
CA ILE A 367 -13.62 -11.63 13.27
C ILE A 367 -14.06 -13.08 13.50
N GLU A 368 -13.44 -13.73 14.48
CA GLU A 368 -13.77 -15.08 14.93
C GLU A 368 -14.06 -15.09 16.43
N MET A 369 -15.29 -15.45 16.79
CA MET A 369 -15.77 -15.51 18.17
C MET A 369 -15.98 -16.96 18.59
N VAL A 370 -15.57 -17.30 19.81
CA VAL A 370 -15.94 -18.56 20.46
C VAL A 370 -17.00 -18.27 21.52
N VAL A 371 -18.23 -18.73 21.28
CA VAL A 371 -19.34 -18.65 22.24
C VAL A 371 -19.58 -20.03 22.87
N ALA A 372 -19.88 -20.05 24.16
CA ALA A 372 -20.27 -21.25 24.90
C ALA A 372 -21.66 -21.07 25.50
N GLU A 373 -22.43 -22.15 25.54
CA GLU A 373 -23.78 -22.18 26.12
C GLU A 373 -23.71 -22.38 27.64
N GLU A 374 -24.43 -21.55 28.38
CA GLU A 374 -24.73 -21.71 29.80
C GLU A 374 -26.23 -21.97 29.96
N TRP A 375 -26.59 -22.91 30.84
CA TRP A 375 -27.96 -23.16 31.27
C TRP A 375 -28.18 -22.54 32.65
N ALA A 376 -29.30 -21.85 32.84
CA ALA A 376 -29.70 -21.27 34.13
C ALA A 376 -31.16 -21.58 34.45
N PRO A 377 -31.51 -21.95 35.70
CA PRO A 377 -32.91 -22.14 36.09
C PRO A 377 -33.59 -20.76 36.24
N LEU A 378 -34.83 -20.61 35.78
CA LEU A 378 -35.54 -19.32 35.80
C LEU A 378 -35.60 -18.69 37.20
N LYS A 379 -35.68 -19.51 38.25
CA LYS A 379 -35.74 -19.07 39.65
C LYS A 379 -34.41 -18.53 40.20
N LYS A 380 -33.27 -18.74 39.50
CA LYS A 380 -31.92 -18.30 39.90
C LYS A 380 -31.01 -18.09 38.67
N LEU A 381 -31.28 -17.06 37.86
CA LEU A 381 -30.52 -16.76 36.63
C LEU A 381 -29.01 -16.46 36.87
N SER A 382 -28.61 -16.16 38.11
CA SER A 382 -27.20 -16.04 38.51
C SER A 382 -26.46 -17.38 38.65
N GLN A 383 -27.17 -18.48 38.95
CA GLN A 383 -26.60 -19.83 39.09
C GLN A 383 -26.64 -20.57 37.75
N ALA A 384 -25.81 -20.13 36.81
CA ALA A 384 -25.69 -20.72 35.49
C ALA A 384 -24.56 -21.75 35.40
N THR A 385 -24.85 -22.90 34.78
CA THR A 385 -23.92 -24.02 34.59
C THR A 385 -23.56 -24.13 33.09
N PRO A 386 -22.27 -24.22 32.71
CA PRO A 386 -21.89 -24.48 31.32
C PRO A 386 -22.45 -25.83 30.84
N THR A 387 -23.09 -25.89 29.67
CA THR A 387 -23.65 -27.15 29.13
C THR A 387 -22.61 -27.99 28.39
N GLY A 388 -21.41 -27.45 28.17
CA GLY A 388 -20.36 -28.03 27.34
C GLY A 388 -20.53 -27.76 25.84
N ALA A 389 -21.68 -27.26 25.39
CA ALA A 389 -21.88 -26.85 24.01
C ALA A 389 -21.15 -25.53 23.71
N ALA A 390 -20.42 -25.50 22.59
CA ALA A 390 -19.71 -24.32 22.10
C ALA A 390 -19.84 -24.19 20.57
N ARG A 391 -19.76 -22.96 20.07
CA ARG A 391 -19.78 -22.62 18.64
C ARG A 391 -18.65 -21.64 18.32
N VAL A 392 -18.07 -21.79 17.14
CA VAL A 392 -17.18 -20.79 16.54
C VAL A 392 -18.00 -20.03 15.49
N LEU A 393 -18.08 -18.71 15.65
CA LEU A 393 -18.76 -17.80 14.74
C LEU A 393 -17.68 -17.02 13.98
N ARG A 394 -17.67 -17.08 12.65
CA ARG A 394 -16.71 -16.34 11.82
C ARG A 394 -17.44 -15.43 10.86
N THR A 395 -17.02 -14.17 10.79
CA THR A 395 -17.54 -13.17 9.85
C THR A 395 -16.39 -12.44 9.16
N GLN A 396 -16.67 -11.88 7.98
CA GLN A 396 -15.75 -11.04 7.22
C GLN A 396 -16.41 -9.72 6.78
N PHE A 397 -15.62 -8.65 6.76
CA PHE A 397 -16.01 -7.30 6.34
C PHE A 397 -14.90 -6.67 5.48
N HIS A 398 -15.27 -5.99 4.39
CA HIS A 398 -14.31 -5.33 3.51
C HIS A 398 -13.80 -4.04 4.16
N LEU A 399 -12.49 -4.00 4.45
CA LEU A 399 -11.78 -2.79 4.85
C LEU A 399 -11.27 -2.10 3.59
N VAL A 400 -11.26 -0.76 3.57
CA VAL A 400 -10.64 0.00 2.48
C VAL A 400 -9.35 0.60 3.04
N LEU A 401 -8.21 0.00 2.71
CA LEU A 401 -6.91 0.48 3.17
C LEU A 401 -6.37 1.50 2.17
N THR A 402 -6.05 2.73 2.59
CA THR A 402 -5.69 3.82 1.68
C THR A 402 -4.60 4.72 2.26
N GLU A 403 -3.86 5.42 1.40
CA GLU A 403 -2.90 6.42 1.85
C GLU A 403 -3.63 7.56 2.57
N ARG A 404 -2.93 8.25 3.49
CA ARG A 404 -3.47 9.47 4.09
C ARG A 404 -3.48 10.57 3.03
N SER A 405 -4.58 11.30 2.90
CA SER A 405 -4.71 12.47 1.99
C SER A 405 -3.68 13.57 2.31
N GLY A 406 -3.21 13.64 3.55
CA GLY A 406 -2.31 14.69 4.00
C GLY A 406 -3.02 16.04 4.07
N MET A 407 -2.29 17.11 3.75
CA MET A 407 -2.81 18.48 3.63
C MET A 407 -3.00 18.89 2.16
N GLY A 408 -2.95 17.93 1.23
CA GLY A 408 -3.17 18.21 -0.19
C GLY A 408 -4.65 18.29 -0.52
N ILE A 409 -4.96 19.09 -1.54
CA ILE A 409 -6.28 19.24 -2.15
C ILE A 409 -6.22 18.61 -3.56
N ALA A 410 -7.35 18.22 -4.14
CA ALA A 410 -7.36 17.81 -5.55
C ALA A 410 -7.05 19.02 -6.46
N TRP A 411 -6.34 18.80 -7.57
CA TRP A 411 -5.88 19.89 -8.45
C TRP A 411 -7.03 20.69 -9.10
N ASP A 412 -8.23 20.11 -9.15
CA ASP A 412 -9.48 20.72 -9.62
C ASP A 412 -10.32 21.35 -8.49
N GLU A 413 -10.01 21.02 -7.23
CA GLU A 413 -10.58 21.67 -6.02
C GLU A 413 -9.68 22.82 -5.50
N GLU A 414 -8.46 22.97 -6.02
CA GLU A 414 -7.51 24.03 -5.70
C GLU A 414 -7.97 25.38 -6.28
N GLN A 415 -8.78 26.11 -5.50
CA GLN A 415 -9.26 27.44 -5.88
C GLN A 415 -8.11 28.46 -5.85
N PRO A 416 -7.97 29.33 -6.88
CA PRO A 416 -6.97 30.39 -6.86
C PRO A 416 -7.27 31.40 -5.73
N PRO A 417 -6.25 32.03 -5.13
CA PRO A 417 -6.46 33.03 -4.10
C PRO A 417 -7.28 34.20 -4.65
N LEU A 418 -8.35 34.55 -3.93
CA LEU A 418 -9.14 35.75 -4.21
C LEU A 418 -8.36 36.99 -3.76
N TYR A 419 -8.00 37.85 -4.71
CA TYR A 419 -7.37 39.13 -4.43
C TYR A 419 -8.47 40.19 -4.19
N GLU A 420 -8.61 40.66 -2.95
CA GLU A 420 -9.64 41.63 -2.56
C GLU A 420 -9.44 43.01 -3.23
N ASP A 421 -8.20 43.36 -3.58
CA ASP A 421 -7.79 44.67 -4.10
C ASP A 421 -7.83 44.81 -5.65
N VAL A 422 -8.38 43.83 -6.38
CA VAL A 422 -8.47 43.91 -7.86
C VAL A 422 -9.75 44.67 -8.27
N PRO A 423 -9.66 45.86 -8.89
CA PRO A 423 -10.85 46.58 -9.36
C PRO A 423 -11.57 45.81 -10.46
N ILE A 424 -12.89 46.04 -10.58
CA ILE A 424 -13.85 45.26 -11.39
C ILE A 424 -13.61 45.35 -12.92
N SER A 425 -12.57 46.05 -13.37
CA SER A 425 -12.22 46.20 -14.79
C SER A 425 -10.73 45.97 -15.01
N PRO A 426 -10.32 45.36 -16.15
CA PRO A 426 -8.92 45.39 -16.55
C PRO A 426 -8.44 46.84 -16.70
N PRO A 427 -7.13 47.13 -16.54
CA PRO A 427 -6.60 48.47 -16.75
C PRO A 427 -7.03 49.01 -18.11
N THR A 428 -7.67 50.18 -18.13
CA THR A 428 -7.97 50.87 -19.38
C THR A 428 -6.65 51.20 -20.05
N TYR A 429 -6.35 50.52 -21.16
CA TYR A 429 -5.24 50.91 -22.02
C TYR A 429 -5.54 52.32 -22.54
N VAL A 430 -4.78 53.30 -22.04
CA VAL A 430 -4.81 54.65 -22.59
C VAL A 430 -4.10 54.62 -23.93
N ASP A 431 -4.84 54.85 -25.01
CA ASP A 431 -4.29 55.04 -26.35
C ASP A 431 -3.59 56.42 -26.42
N GLU A 432 -2.47 56.59 -25.70
CA GLU A 432 -1.59 57.75 -25.78
C GLU A 432 -0.79 57.75 -27.10
N CYS A 433 -1.55 57.86 -28.20
CA CYS A 433 -1.08 58.12 -29.56
C CYS A 433 -1.71 59.41 -30.10
N GLU A 434 -1.83 60.44 -29.24
CA GLU A 434 -2.09 61.83 -29.70
C GLU A 434 -0.88 62.37 -30.48
N PHE A 435 -0.77 61.95 -31.74
CA PHE A 435 -0.02 62.71 -32.73
C PHE A 435 -0.73 64.06 -32.92
N PRO A 436 -0.04 65.21 -32.72
CA PRO A 436 -0.66 66.53 -32.88
C PRO A 436 -0.91 66.84 -34.36
N LEU A 437 -2.05 66.36 -34.87
CA LEU A 437 -2.51 66.68 -36.22
C LEU A 437 -2.94 68.15 -36.30
N SER A 438 -2.48 68.81 -37.36
CA SER A 438 -2.66 70.24 -37.55
C SER A 438 -4.12 70.65 -37.76
N SER A 439 -4.51 71.75 -37.14
CA SER A 439 -5.85 72.31 -37.24
C SER A 439 -6.22 72.70 -38.67
N SER A 440 -7.20 72.02 -39.27
CA SER A 440 -7.98 72.54 -40.38
C SER A 440 -9.43 72.00 -40.32
N SER A 441 -10.39 72.83 -40.74
CA SER A 441 -11.80 72.67 -40.39
C SER A 441 -12.68 72.26 -41.58
N SER A 442 -13.54 71.25 -41.42
CA SER A 442 -14.76 71.14 -42.25
C SER A 442 -15.89 70.27 -41.67
N ARG A 443 -16.96 70.95 -41.25
CA ARG A 443 -18.38 70.62 -41.51
C ARG A 443 -18.94 69.21 -41.22
N SER A 444 -19.69 69.15 -40.11
CA SER A 444 -21.12 68.76 -40.05
C SER A 444 -21.63 67.49 -40.77
N GLY A 445 -22.13 66.52 -39.99
CA GLY A 445 -22.94 65.41 -40.48
C GLY A 445 -23.67 64.68 -39.35
N SER A 446 -24.79 65.21 -38.87
CA SER A 446 -25.62 64.58 -37.83
C SER A 446 -26.58 63.56 -38.45
N PHE A 447 -26.58 62.32 -37.95
CA PHE A 447 -27.67 61.37 -38.16
C PHE A 447 -27.93 60.54 -36.91
N SER A 448 -29.10 60.72 -36.31
CA SER A 448 -29.64 59.85 -35.27
C SER A 448 -30.47 58.74 -35.92
N LEU A 449 -30.46 57.54 -35.34
CA LEU A 449 -31.45 56.50 -35.63
C LEU A 449 -31.81 55.78 -34.31
N ASP A 450 -32.99 56.09 -33.79
CA ASP A 450 -33.67 55.28 -32.78
C ASP A 450 -34.46 54.15 -33.48
N SER A 451 -34.33 52.91 -32.99
CA SER A 451 -35.33 51.82 -33.02
C SER A 451 -34.81 50.61 -32.25
#